data_AF-A0A1W5CU46-F1
#
_entry.id   AF-A0A1W5CU46-F1
#
_cell.length_a   1.000
_cell.length_b   1.000
_cell.length_c   1.000
_cell.angle_alpha   90.00
_cell.angle_beta   90.00
_cell.angle_gamma   90.00
#
_symmetry.space_group_name_H-M   'P 1'
#
loop_
_entity.id
_entity.type
_entity.pdbx_description
1 polymer ?
#
loop_
_entity_poly.entity_id
_entity_poly.type
_entity_poly.pdbx_seq_one_letter_code
_entity_poly.pdbx_strand_id
1 'polypeptide(L)'
;MVHSHHCLAEKVQALTLLEWGMPPRRVAEVTNFSARQLYRLQEMARKRGYDPSVSLVIKDEYLAVAPRSGRPRKIRSQQEGAVPAGPVAQPPPAQHQGPSGPEQVSSNVTAAPELAHSALNQVPNLRPMIQPLGNSPDATRDTAARQ
;
A
#
# COMPACT_ATOMS: atom_id res chain seq x y z
N MET A 1 -1.22 12.33 -0.05
CA MET A 1 0.15 11.75 -0.15
C MET A 1 0.10 10.68 -1.23
N VAL A 2 0.72 10.93 -2.38
CA VAL A 2 0.67 10.04 -3.54
C VAL A 2 1.55 8.82 -3.22
N HIS A 3 1.00 7.61 -3.29
CA HIS A 3 1.81 6.40 -3.15
C HIS A 3 2.55 6.20 -4.47
N SER A 4 3.79 6.68 -4.55
CA SER A 4 4.65 6.42 -5.69
C SER A 4 4.86 4.91 -5.81
N HIS A 5 4.58 4.37 -6.99
CA HIS A 5 4.90 2.99 -7.30
C HIS A 5 6.43 2.85 -7.35
N HIS A 6 7.01 2.26 -6.31
CA HIS A 6 8.45 2.03 -6.27
C HIS A 6 8.86 1.00 -7.33
N CYS A 7 9.80 1.40 -8.18
CA CYS A 7 10.36 0.50 -9.19
C CYS A 7 11.23 -0.59 -8.54
N LEU A 8 11.65 -1.58 -9.34
CA LEU A 8 12.47 -2.69 -8.83
C LEU A 8 13.84 -2.20 -8.33
N ALA A 9 14.49 -1.30 -9.07
CA ALA A 9 15.79 -0.74 -8.71
C ALA A 9 15.75 -0.01 -7.35
N GLU A 10 14.71 0.79 -7.10
CA GLU A 10 14.51 1.47 -5.82
C GLU A 10 14.40 0.48 -4.64
N LYS A 11 13.71 -0.64 -4.85
CA LYS A 11 13.59 -1.70 -3.84
C LYS A 11 14.94 -2.38 -3.58
N VAL A 12 15.68 -2.70 -4.64
CA VAL A 12 17.02 -3.30 -4.53
C VAL A 12 17.94 -2.36 -3.76
N GLN A 13 17.96 -1.08 -4.11
CA GLN A 13 18.75 -0.06 -3.42
C GLN A 13 18.37 0.03 -1.94
N ALA A 14 17.08 0.12 -1.62
CA ALA A 14 16.61 0.20 -0.25
C ALA A 14 17.00 -1.03 0.59
N LEU A 15 16.86 -2.23 0.03
CA LEU A 15 17.25 -3.47 0.69
C LEU A 15 18.77 -3.55 0.90
N THR A 16 19.55 -3.16 -0.11
CA THR A 16 21.02 -3.14 -0.05
C THR A 16 21.52 -2.25 1.09
N LEU A 17 20.97 -1.04 1.20
CA LEU A 17 21.35 -0.10 2.26
C LEU A 17 21.03 -0.67 3.66
N LEU A 18 19.92 -1.40 3.77
CA LEU A 18 19.50 -2.04 5.02
C LEU A 18 20.45 -3.17 5.43
N GLU A 19 20.85 -4.02 4.49
CA GLU A 19 21.79 -5.12 4.74
C GLU A 19 23.22 -4.60 5.03
N TRP A 20 23.57 -3.42 4.54
CA TRP A 20 24.81 -2.72 4.91
C TRP A 20 24.77 -2.07 6.31
N GLY A 21 23.69 -2.29 7.08
CA GLY A 21 23.57 -1.82 8.45
C GLY A 21 23.19 -0.34 8.58
N MET A 22 22.72 0.30 7.49
CA MET A 22 22.22 1.67 7.58
C MET A 22 20.93 1.69 8.42
N PRO A 23 20.76 2.64 9.37
CA PRO A 23 19.56 2.73 10.18
C PRO A 23 18.31 2.89 9.31
N PRO A 24 17.19 2.19 9.59
CA PRO A 24 15.98 2.24 8.76
C PRO A 24 15.43 3.66 8.56
N ARG A 25 15.59 4.53 9.57
CA ARG A 25 15.21 5.95 9.49
C ARG A 25 16.02 6.69 8.42
N ARG A 26 17.32 6.40 8.32
CA ARG A 26 18.18 7.02 7.33
C ARG A 26 17.92 6.46 5.93
N VAL A 27 17.70 5.15 5.81
CA VAL A 27 17.29 4.52 4.54
C VAL A 27 15.99 5.12 4.04
N ALA A 28 15.04 5.38 4.94
CA ALA A 28 13.75 6.00 4.61
C ALA A 28 13.92 7.42 4.04
N GLU A 29 14.80 8.23 4.62
CA GLU A 29 15.12 9.58 4.12
C GLU A 29 15.76 9.56 2.73
N VAL A 30 16.62 8.58 2.45
CA VAL A 30 17.36 8.49 1.18
C VAL A 30 16.50 7.93 0.05
N THR A 31 15.69 6.92 0.34
CA THR A 31 14.96 6.14 -0.68
C THR A 31 13.48 6.50 -0.79
N ASN A 32 12.98 7.40 0.07
CA ASN A 32 11.56 7.73 0.22
C ASN A 32 10.65 6.52 0.54
N PHE A 33 11.21 5.44 1.07
CA PHE A 33 10.43 4.35 1.65
C PHE A 33 10.08 4.67 3.10
N SER A 34 8.86 4.39 3.53
CA SER A 34 8.58 4.34 4.98
C SER A 34 9.30 3.15 5.62
N ALA A 35 9.68 3.28 6.90
CA ALA A 35 10.28 2.18 7.66
C ALA A 35 9.44 0.89 7.60
N ARG A 36 8.10 1.03 7.61
CA ARG A 36 7.18 -0.10 7.47
C ARG A 36 7.31 -0.78 6.11
N GLN A 37 7.45 -0.03 5.02
CA GLN A 37 7.66 -0.61 3.69
C GLN A 37 9.01 -1.33 3.60
N LEU A 38 10.05 -0.78 4.22
CA LEU A 38 11.36 -1.42 4.28
C LEU A 38 11.30 -2.80 4.95
N TYR A 39 10.66 -2.90 6.13
CA TYR A 39 10.47 -4.19 6.81
C TYR A 39 9.64 -5.18 5.99
N ARG A 40 8.56 -4.71 5.36
CA ARG A 40 7.77 -5.57 4.47
C ARG A 40 8.56 -6.06 3.27
N LEU A 41 9.43 -5.21 2.72
CA LEU A 41 10.29 -5.57 1.60
C LEU A 41 11.27 -6.68 2.00
N GLN A 42 11.90 -6.53 3.16
CA GLN A 42 12.81 -7.54 3.72
C GLN A 42 12.08 -8.86 3.99
N GLU A 43 10.90 -8.81 4.62
CA GLU A 43 10.09 -9.99 4.88
C GLU A 43 9.68 -10.70 3.58
N MET A 44 9.29 -9.94 2.56
CA MET A 44 8.87 -10.48 1.27
C MET A 44 10.04 -11.12 0.52
N ALA A 45 11.23 -10.51 0.55
CA ALA A 45 12.44 -11.09 -0.01
C ALA A 45 12.81 -12.41 0.68
N ARG A 46 12.80 -12.44 2.02
CA ARG A 46 13.07 -13.64 2.82
C ARG A 46 12.06 -14.76 2.54
N LYS A 47 10.78 -14.44 2.42
CA LYS A 47 9.72 -15.40 2.05
C LYS A 47 9.96 -16.05 0.68
N ARG A 48 10.70 -15.38 -0.21
CA ARG A 48 11.05 -15.90 -1.54
C ARG A 48 12.44 -16.54 -1.61
N GLY A 49 13.10 -16.71 -0.47
CA GLY A 49 14.40 -17.40 -0.38
C GLY A 49 15.62 -16.48 -0.44
N TYR A 50 15.47 -15.16 -0.27
CA TYR A 50 16.62 -14.29 -0.04
C TYR A 50 17.18 -14.52 1.38
N ASP A 51 18.45 -14.92 1.47
CA ASP A 51 19.19 -15.03 2.73
C ASP A 51 20.51 -14.24 2.64
N PRO A 52 20.60 -13.07 3.31
CA PRO A 52 21.80 -12.25 3.29
C PRO A 52 23.02 -12.92 3.92
N SER A 53 22.83 -13.96 4.73
CA SER A 53 23.92 -14.71 5.38
C SER A 53 24.64 -15.65 4.41
N VAL A 54 23.93 -16.11 3.37
CA VAL A 54 24.46 -17.04 2.35
C VAL A 54 24.95 -16.27 1.13
N SER A 55 24.18 -15.27 0.69
CA SER A 55 24.53 -14.43 -0.45
C SER A 55 23.90 -13.05 -0.34
N LEU A 56 24.73 -12.02 -0.45
CA LEU A 56 24.30 -10.63 -0.51
C LEU A 56 23.75 -10.24 -1.90
N VAL A 57 23.73 -11.16 -2.87
CA VAL A 57 23.24 -10.88 -4.22
C VAL A 57 21.72 -10.90 -4.23
N ILE A 58 21.12 -9.73 -4.38
CA ILE A 58 19.67 -9.57 -4.51
C ILE A 58 19.27 -9.85 -5.96
N LYS A 59 18.45 -10.88 -6.17
CA LYS A 59 17.85 -11.19 -7.48
C LYS A 59 16.49 -10.53 -7.63
N ASP A 60 16.13 -10.23 -8.88
CA ASP A 60 14.85 -9.61 -9.26
C ASP A 60 13.63 -10.41 -8.78
N GLU A 61 13.74 -11.74 -8.80
CA GLU A 61 12.70 -12.68 -8.40
C GLU A 61 12.24 -12.48 -6.94
N TYR A 62 13.15 -12.06 -6.05
CA TYR A 62 12.84 -11.83 -4.65
C TYR A 62 11.98 -10.59 -4.43
N LEU A 63 11.99 -9.63 -5.37
CA LEU A 63 11.35 -8.32 -5.21
C LEU A 63 10.26 -8.03 -6.26
N ALA A 64 10.12 -8.90 -7.26
CA ALA A 64 9.11 -8.80 -8.31
C ALA A 64 7.69 -8.68 -7.75
N VAL A 65 6.83 -7.87 -8.36
CA VAL A 65 5.43 -7.76 -7.92
C VAL A 65 4.68 -9.00 -8.40
N ALA A 66 4.03 -9.72 -7.49
CA ALA A 66 3.19 -10.85 -7.87
C ALA A 66 2.07 -10.37 -8.81
N PRO A 67 1.73 -11.13 -9.86
CA PRO A 67 0.60 -10.78 -10.72
C PRO A 67 -0.65 -10.65 -9.85
N ARG A 68 -1.38 -9.55 -9.99
CA ARG A 68 -2.66 -9.37 -9.30
C ARG A 68 -3.60 -10.46 -9.81
N SER A 69 -3.87 -11.49 -9.01
CA SER A 69 -4.97 -12.40 -9.31
C SER A 69 -6.24 -11.55 -9.24
N GLY A 70 -6.77 -11.15 -10.38
CA GLY A 70 -7.99 -10.36 -10.46
C GLY A 70 -9.16 -11.08 -9.77
N ARG A 71 -10.31 -10.41 -9.69
CA ARG A 71 -11.54 -11.07 -9.23
C ARG A 71 -11.78 -12.33 -10.08
N PRO A 72 -11.95 -13.51 -9.48
CA PRO A 72 -12.32 -14.71 -10.21
C PRO A 72 -13.53 -14.42 -11.10
N ARG A 73 -13.41 -14.64 -12.42
CA ARG A 73 -14.54 -14.47 -13.34
C ARG A 73 -15.47 -15.65 -13.15
N LYS A 74 -16.78 -15.39 -12.98
CA LYS A 74 -17.82 -16.43 -12.86
C LYS A 74 -17.89 -17.17 -14.19
N ILE A 75 -17.32 -18.37 -14.24
CA ILE A 75 -17.41 -19.26 -15.39
C ILE A 75 -18.86 -19.76 -15.43
N ARG A 76 -19.65 -19.31 -16.42
CA ARG A 76 -20.98 -19.91 -16.68
C ARG A 76 -20.72 -21.16 -17.49
N SER A 77 -20.80 -22.33 -16.87
CA SER A 77 -20.74 -23.61 -17.56
C SER A 77 -21.87 -23.65 -18.58
N GLN A 78 -21.54 -23.54 -19.87
CA GLN A 78 -22.49 -23.87 -20.93
C GLN A 78 -22.62 -25.38 -20.92
N GLN A 79 -23.73 -25.88 -20.38
CA GLN A 79 -24.15 -27.25 -20.64
C GLN A 79 -24.58 -27.30 -22.11
N GLU A 80 -23.68 -27.82 -22.93
CA GLU A 80 -23.98 -28.31 -24.26
C GLU A 80 -24.83 -29.58 -24.08
N GLY A 81 -26.13 -29.44 -24.29
CA GLY A 81 -27.11 -30.52 -24.26
C GLY A 81 -28.05 -30.35 -25.43
N ALA A 82 -27.74 -31.06 -26.51
CA ALA A 82 -28.49 -31.10 -27.76
C ALA A 82 -29.97 -31.47 -27.54
N VAL A 83 -30.86 -30.84 -28.33
CA VAL A 83 -32.30 -31.12 -28.48
C VAL A 83 -32.52 -32.48 -29.20
N PRO A 84 -33.68 -33.18 -29.11
CA PRO A 84 -34.87 -32.78 -29.89
C PRO A 84 -36.30 -33.14 -29.35
N ALA A 85 -37.27 -32.31 -29.73
CA ALA A 85 -38.65 -32.57 -30.17
C ALA A 85 -39.63 -33.52 -29.41
N GLY A 86 -40.79 -32.98 -28.99
CA GLY A 86 -42.07 -33.71 -28.79
C GLY A 86 -43.12 -32.93 -27.98
N PRO A 87 -44.44 -32.97 -28.29
CA PRO A 87 -45.34 -31.81 -28.15
C PRO A 87 -46.41 -31.90 -27.03
N VAL A 88 -47.19 -30.81 -26.91
CA VAL A 88 -48.51 -30.67 -26.26
C VAL A 88 -48.53 -30.49 -24.73
N ALA A 89 -48.89 -29.26 -24.31
CA ALA A 89 -50.16 -28.98 -23.63
C ALA A 89 -50.23 -27.49 -23.23
N GLN A 90 -51.08 -26.71 -23.91
CA GLN A 90 -51.57 -25.44 -23.36
C GLN A 90 -52.73 -25.71 -22.40
N PRO A 91 -52.79 -25.03 -21.24
CA PRO A 91 -54.06 -24.73 -20.58
C PRO A 91 -54.47 -23.24 -20.75
N PRO A 92 -55.77 -22.92 -20.57
CA PRO A 92 -56.52 -21.84 -21.23
C PRO A 92 -56.35 -20.43 -20.61
N PRO A 93 -56.81 -19.35 -21.28
CA PRO A 93 -56.64 -17.98 -20.82
C PRO A 93 -57.72 -17.63 -19.78
N ALA A 94 -57.29 -17.20 -18.59
CA ALA A 94 -58.17 -16.57 -17.60
C ALA A 94 -57.84 -15.07 -17.53
N GLN A 95 -58.71 -14.26 -18.13
CA GLN A 95 -58.76 -12.81 -17.91
C GLN A 95 -59.31 -12.54 -16.50
N HIS A 96 -58.93 -11.40 -15.90
CA HIS A 96 -59.74 -10.44 -15.11
C HIS A 96 -58.90 -9.65 -14.06
N GLN A 97 -58.47 -8.46 -14.48
CA GLN A 97 -58.51 -7.12 -13.85
C GLN A 97 -58.35 -6.90 -12.31
N GLY A 98 -57.29 -6.15 -11.96
CA GLY A 98 -57.26 -4.96 -11.07
C GLY A 98 -57.01 -5.15 -9.56
N PRO A 99 -56.68 -4.08 -8.77
CA PRO A 99 -56.27 -2.72 -9.14
C PRO A 99 -55.03 -2.17 -8.36
N SER A 100 -54.48 -1.07 -8.89
CA SER A 100 -53.99 0.14 -8.18
C SER A 100 -53.09 0.04 -6.94
N GLY A 101 -51.87 0.57 -7.09
CA GLY A 101 -51.11 1.17 -5.98
C GLY A 101 -49.92 1.98 -6.52
N PRO A 102 -49.97 3.33 -6.53
CA PRO A 102 -48.80 4.13 -6.90
C PRO A 102 -47.80 4.23 -5.75
N GLU A 103 -46.55 4.10 -6.15
CA GLU A 103 -45.32 4.40 -5.43
C GLU A 103 -45.43 5.64 -4.52
N GLN A 104 -45.03 5.47 -3.26
CA GLN A 104 -44.68 6.58 -2.39
C GLN A 104 -43.18 6.85 -2.53
N VAL A 105 -42.85 7.84 -3.36
CA VAL A 105 -41.53 8.47 -3.43
C VAL A 105 -41.33 9.25 -2.14
N SER A 106 -40.44 8.75 -1.27
CA SER A 106 -40.00 9.46 -0.08
C SER A 106 -39.03 10.57 -0.50
N SER A 107 -39.50 11.80 -0.33
CA SER A 107 -38.79 13.05 -0.50
C SER A 107 -37.74 13.20 0.59
N ASN A 108 -36.52 13.60 0.23
CA ASN A 108 -35.60 14.24 1.15
C ASN A 108 -34.78 15.34 0.47
N VAL A 109 -34.96 16.54 1.05
CA VAL A 109 -33.98 17.62 1.25
C VAL A 109 -33.70 18.60 0.11
N THR A 110 -34.49 19.66 0.20
CA THR A 110 -34.29 21.08 -0.09
C THR A 110 -32.95 21.68 0.36
N ALA A 111 -32.42 22.58 -0.50
CA ALA A 111 -31.56 23.76 -0.25
C ALA A 111 -30.15 23.54 0.32
N ALA A 112 -29.10 24.29 -0.01
CA ALA A 112 -28.80 25.33 -1.01
C ALA A 112 -27.25 25.49 -0.98
N PRO A 113 -26.61 26.11 -1.98
CA PRO A 113 -25.17 26.30 -2.03
C PRO A 113 -24.79 27.63 -1.38
N GLU A 114 -23.82 27.66 -0.46
CA GLU A 114 -23.15 28.92 -0.14
C GLU A 114 -21.71 28.75 0.38
N LEU A 115 -20.80 29.26 -0.44
CA LEU A 115 -19.58 30.03 -0.14
C LEU A 115 -19.04 30.04 1.31
N ALA A 116 -17.78 29.62 1.46
CA ALA A 116 -16.80 30.33 2.31
C ALA A 116 -15.37 29.92 1.90
N HIS A 117 -14.74 30.78 1.10
CA HIS A 117 -13.28 30.86 1.02
C HIS A 117 -12.75 31.67 2.20
N SER A 118 -11.54 31.33 2.65
CA SER A 118 -10.61 32.14 3.46
C SER A 118 -10.70 32.02 4.98
N ALA A 119 -9.70 31.36 5.58
CA ALA A 119 -8.99 31.88 6.76
C ALA A 119 -7.75 31.02 7.11
N LEU A 120 -6.58 31.66 7.01
CA LEU A 120 -5.32 31.49 7.73
C LEU A 120 -5.13 30.24 8.62
N ASN A 121 -4.25 29.32 8.18
CA ASN A 121 -3.45 28.52 9.11
C ASN A 121 -2.06 29.17 9.25
N GLN A 122 -1.94 30.07 10.23
CA GLN A 122 -0.64 30.54 10.73
C GLN A 122 0.04 29.41 11.49
N VAL A 123 1.26 29.05 11.07
CA VAL A 123 2.14 28.11 11.77
C VAL A 123 3.17 28.93 12.54
N PRO A 124 3.21 28.93 13.89
CA PRO A 124 4.36 29.46 14.59
C PRO A 124 5.52 28.45 14.52
N ASN A 125 6.56 28.87 13.80
CA ASN A 125 7.85 28.23 13.69
C ASN A 125 8.59 28.30 15.04
N LEU A 126 8.52 27.25 15.86
CA LEU A 126 9.35 27.10 17.05
C LEU A 126 10.60 26.27 16.71
N ARG A 127 11.66 27.01 16.47
CA ARG A 127 13.04 26.58 16.23
C ARG A 127 13.55 25.69 17.39
N PRO A 128 14.05 24.47 17.16
CA PRO A 128 14.69 23.70 18.22
C PRO A 128 16.01 24.35 18.62
N MET A 129 16.14 24.65 19.91
CA MET A 129 17.34 25.19 20.55
C MET A 129 18.40 24.07 20.65
N ILE A 130 19.28 23.97 19.66
CA ILE A 130 20.47 23.11 19.73
C ILE A 130 21.59 23.94 20.35
N GLN A 131 21.95 23.62 21.59
CA GLN A 131 23.21 24.06 22.19
C GLN A 131 24.33 23.09 21.75
N PRO A 132 25.47 23.57 21.23
CA PRO A 132 26.57 22.71 20.79
C PRO A 132 27.47 22.26 21.95
N LEU A 133 27.82 20.97 21.89
CA LEU A 133 29.03 20.29 22.37
C LEU A 133 29.84 20.96 23.48
N GLY A 134 29.65 20.49 24.71
CA GLY A 134 30.73 20.43 25.70
C GLY A 134 31.35 19.04 25.68
N ASN A 135 32.44 18.85 24.93
CA ASN A 135 33.34 17.71 25.06
C ASN A 135 34.78 18.21 24.89
N SER A 136 35.42 18.55 26.01
CA SER A 136 36.87 18.64 26.12
C SER A 136 37.36 17.39 26.84
N PRO A 137 38.01 16.41 26.18
CA PRO A 137 38.87 15.48 26.88
C PRO A 137 40.19 16.19 27.19
N ASP A 138 40.36 16.48 28.48
CA ASP A 138 41.58 16.97 29.10
C ASP A 138 42.76 16.03 28.78
N ALA A 139 43.89 16.67 28.51
CA ALA A 139 45.13 16.04 28.10
C ALA A 139 45.72 15.22 29.25
N THR A 140 45.89 13.91 29.04
CA THR A 140 46.93 13.15 29.74
C THR A 140 47.59 12.19 28.76
N ARG A 141 48.44 12.76 27.89
CA ARG A 141 49.61 12.04 27.38
C ARG A 141 50.64 12.06 28.50
N ASP A 142 50.58 11.10 29.41
CA ASP A 142 51.77 10.76 30.20
C ASP A 142 52.59 9.77 29.38
N THR A 143 53.60 10.33 28.72
CA THR A 143 54.71 9.60 28.15
C THR A 143 55.86 9.81 29.12
N ALA A 144 56.06 8.93 30.09
CA ALA A 144 57.28 8.93 30.87
C ALA A 144 57.73 7.51 31.24
N ALA A 145 58.83 7.13 30.60
CA ALA A 145 59.95 6.36 31.16
C ALA A 145 59.70 4.89 31.57
N ARG A 146 59.88 4.01 30.57
CA ARG A 146 60.84 2.89 30.72
C ARG A 146 62.21 3.48 31.09
N GLN A 147 62.71 3.20 32.30
CA GLN A 147 64.04 2.64 32.61
C GLN A 147 64.01 2.11 34.04
#